data_AF-A0A3D3YQP7-F1
#
_entry.id   AF-A0A3D3YQP7-F1
#
_cell.length_a   1.000
_cell.length_b   1.000
_cell.length_c   1.000
_cell.angle_alpha   90.00
_cell.angle_beta   90.00
_cell.angle_gamma   90.00
#
_symmetry.space_group_name_H-M   'P 1'
#
loop_
_entity.id
_entity.type
_entity.pdbx_description
1 polymer ?
#
loop_
_entity_poly.entity_id
_entity_poly.type
_entity_poly.pdbx_seq_one_letter_code
_entity_poly.pdbx_strand_id
1 'polypeptide(L)' 'MAISKKIVLHFPQRITDRPIVCRLIKDYDLEFNILKASVSPDKEGLMVLELRGKQDN' A
#
# COMPACT_ATOMS: atom_id res chain seq x y z
N MET A 1 -13.30 15.16 7.72
CA MET A 1 -13.96 13.85 7.50
C MET A 1 -12.90 12.86 7.06
N ALA A 2 -12.99 11.59 7.48
CA ALA A 2 -12.07 10.57 7.00
C ALA A 2 -12.54 10.06 5.62
N ILE A 3 -11.65 10.11 4.62
CA ILE A 3 -11.89 9.59 3.28
C ILE A 3 -11.21 8.23 3.12
N SER A 4 -11.73 7.40 2.21
CA SER A 4 -11.13 6.12 1.86
C SER A 4 -10.91 6.04 0.35
N LYS A 5 -9.75 5.52 -0.08
CA LYS A 5 -9.40 5.32 -1.49
C LYS A 5 -8.78 3.95 -1.69
N LYS A 6 -9.20 3.29 -2.76
CA LYS A 6 -8.59 2.04 -3.22
C LYS A 6 -7.49 2.34 -4.22
N ILE A 7 -6.33 1.74 -4.00
CA ILE A 7 -5.16 1.88 -4.87
C ILE A 7 -4.58 0.51 -5.19
N VAL A 8 -3.92 0.43 -6.34
CA VAL A 8 -3.21 -0.77 -6.79
C VAL A 8 -1.72 -0.43 -6.85
N LEU A 9 -0.94 -1.11 -6.02
CA LEU A 9 0.51 -1.01 -6.00
C LEU A 9 1.11 -2.16 -6.81
N HIS A 10 1.97 -1.81 -7.75
CA HIS A 10 2.82 -2.75 -8.48
C HIS A 10 4.24 -2.63 -7.94
N PHE A 11 4.75 -3.71 -7.37
CA PHE A 11 6.09 -3.82 -6.83
C PHE A 11 6.99 -4.53 -7.84
N PRO A 12 7.88 -3.82 -8.55
CA PRO A 12 8.91 -4.49 -9.32
C PRO A 12 9.82 -5.31 -8.39
N GLN A 13 10.31 -6.42 -8.92
CA GLN A 13 11.13 -7.44 -8.24
C GLN A 13 12.21 -6.88 -7.29
N ARG A 14 12.84 -5.74 -7.67
CA ARG A 14 13.91 -5.06 -6.92
C ARG A 14 13.46 -4.29 -5.67
N ILE A 15 12.18 -4.02 -5.47
CA ILE A 15 11.65 -3.26 -4.32
C ILE A 15 10.70 -4.05 -3.43
N THR A 16 10.47 -5.33 -3.72
CA THR A 16 9.53 -6.20 -2.99
C THR A 16 9.84 -6.27 -1.49
N ASP A 17 11.12 -6.22 -1.11
CA ASP A 17 11.55 -6.33 0.29
C ASP A 17 11.55 -4.98 1.04
N ARG A 18 11.13 -3.88 0.40
CA ARG A 18 11.11 -2.56 1.04
C ARG A 18 9.79 -2.32 1.76
N PRO A 19 9.79 -1.87 3.03
CA PRO A 19 8.57 -1.61 3.80
C PRO A 19 7.93 -0.27 3.42
N ILE A 20 7.58 -0.09 2.14
CA ILE A 20 7.05 1.16 1.57
C ILE A 20 5.72 1.53 2.24
N VAL A 21 4.84 0.54 2.40
CA VAL A 21 3.51 0.73 3.00
C VAL A 21 3.64 1.12 4.47
N CYS A 22 4.56 0.49 5.21
CA CYS A 22 4.79 0.83 6.61
C CYS A 22 5.25 2.27 6.81
N ARG A 23 6.07 2.80 5.88
CA ARG A 23 6.44 4.22 5.88
C ARG A 23 5.25 5.11 5.55
N LEU A 24 4.49 4.78 4.51
CA LEU A 24 3.30 5.53 4.10
C LEU A 24 2.31 5.72 5.27
N ILE A 25 2.09 4.66 6.04
CA ILE A 25 1.22 4.69 7.23
C ILE A 25 1.74 5.63 8.30
N LYS A 26 3.04 5.56 8.60
CA LYS A 26 3.65 6.35 9.68
C LYS A 26 3.80 7.82 9.30
N ASP A 27 4.19 8.10 8.07
CA ASP A 27 4.51 9.44 7.61
C ASP A 27 3.23 10.29 7.41
N TYR A 28 2.10 9.65 7.09
CA TYR A 28 0.83 10.32 6.76
C TYR A 28 -0.32 10.01 7.73
N ASP A 29 -0.06 9.26 8.81
CA ASP A 29 -1.08 8.87 9.80
C ASP A 29 -2.33 8.25 9.13
N LEU A 30 -2.08 7.24 8.29
CA LEU A 30 -3.12 6.57 7.51
C LEU A 30 -3.46 5.21 8.12
N GLU A 31 -4.70 4.79 7.95
CA GLU A 31 -5.11 3.40 8.13
C GLU A 31 -5.07 2.70 6.76
N PHE A 32 -4.73 1.41 6.74
CA PHE A 32 -4.82 0.61 5.53
C PHE A 32 -5.47 -0.74 5.75
N ASN A 33 -6.09 -1.24 4.69
CA ASN A 33 -6.57 -2.60 4.60
C ASN A 33 -6.02 -3.26 3.32
N ILE A 34 -5.54 -4.49 3.44
CA ILE A 34 -5.06 -5.26 2.30
C ILE A 34 -6.25 -6.03 1.72
N LEU A 35 -6.72 -5.59 0.55
CA LEU A 35 -7.83 -6.26 -0.14
C LEU A 35 -7.35 -7.50 -0.92
N LYS A 36 -6.14 -7.41 -1.49
CA LYS A 36 -5.51 -8.51 -2.23
C LYS A 36 -4.01 -8.30 -2.28
N ALA A 37 -3.21 -9.35 -2.07
CA ALA A 37 -1.79 -9.33 -2.29
C ALA A 37 -1.37 -10.58 -3.06
N SER A 38 -0.56 -10.41 -4.09
CA SER A 38 0.09 -11.49 -4.83
C SER A 38 1.54 -11.11 -4.97
N VAL A 39 2.42 -11.83 -4.27
CA VAL A 39 3.86 -11.61 -4.30
C VAL A 39 4.51 -12.90 -4.77
N SER A 40 5.20 -12.82 -5.91
CA SER A 40 5.97 -13.95 -6.45
C SER A 40 7.46 -13.65 -6.26
N PRO A 41 8.26 -14.58 -5.71
CA PRO A 41 9.69 -14.37 -5.42
C PRO A 41 10.51 -13.88 -6.61
N ASP A 42 10.10 -14.21 -7.84
CA ASP A 42 10.87 -13.95 -9.06
C ASP A 42 10.14 -13.11 -10.13
N LYS A 43 9.10 -12.36 -9.75
CA LYS A 43 8.33 -11.54 -10.69
C LYS A 43 7.98 -10.17 -10.11
N GLU A 44 6.81 -9.67 -10.44
CA GLU A 44 6.24 -8.44 -9.90
C GLU A 44 5.23 -8.80 -8.82
N GLY A 45 5.22 -8.03 -7.74
CA GLY A 45 4.19 -8.08 -6.72
C GLY A 45 3.03 -7.17 -7.09
N LEU A 46 1.79 -7.64 -6.91
CA LEU A 46 0.58 -6.82 -7.00
C LEU A 46 -0.05 -6.74 -5.62
N MET A 47 -0.35 -5.53 -5.16
CA MET A 47 -1.12 -5.34 -3.94
C MET A 47 -2.23 -4.32 -4.12
N VAL A 48 -3.44 -4.74 -3.80
CA VAL A 48 -4.61 -3.87 -3.74
C VAL A 48 -4.81 -3.48 -2.29
N LEU A 49 -4.74 -2.17 -2.04
CA LEU A 49 -4.93 -1.58 -0.73
C LEU A 49 -6.14 -0.66 -0.74
N GLU A 50 -6.81 -0.61 0.40
CA GLU A 50 -7.69 0.49 0.76
C GLU A 50 -6.95 1.35 1.79
N LEU A 51 -6.79 2.64 1.51
CA LEU A 51 -6.20 3.62 2.42
C LEU A 51 -7.29 4.51 2.96
N ARG A 52 -7.28 4.74 4.27
CA ARG A 52 -8.21 5.64 4.95
C ARG A 52 -7.44 6.69 5.75
N GLY A 53 -7.84 7.94 5.63
CA GLY A 53 -7.16 9.05 6.29
C GLY A 53 -7.96 10.35 6.21
N LYS A 54 -7.36 11.44 6.71
CA LYS A 54 -7.90 12.79 6.49
C LYS A 54 -7.68 13.20 5.04
N GLN A 55 -8.52 14.07 4.49
CA GLN A 55 -8.41 14.50 3.10
C GLN A 55 -7.11 15.26 2.79
N ASP A 56 -6.51 15.88 3.81
CA ASP A 56 -5.27 16.65 3.69
C ASP A 56 -4.01 15.77 3.79
N ASN A 57 -4.16 14.46 4.05
CA ASN A 57 -3.11 13.45 4.13
C ASN A 57 -3.19 12.49 2.94
#